data_AF-A0A0H5QQU1-F1
#
_entry.id   AF-A0A0H5QQU1-F1
#
_cell.length_a   1.000
_cell.length_b   1.000
_cell.length_c   1.000
_cell.angle_alpha   90.00
_cell.angle_beta   90.00
_cell.angle_gamma   90.00
#
_symmetry.space_group_name_H-M   'P 1'
#
loop_
_entity.id
_entity.type
_entity.pdbx_description
1 polymer ?
#
loop_
_entity_poly.entity_id
_entity_poly.type
_entity_poly.pdbx_seq_one_letter_code
_entity_poly.pdbx_strand_id
1 'polypeptide(L)'
;SIVNPLAISLAALVSCLNSQLGLEIGASFCERLAGSFQRCYSGSDQGALLNLVKFLANLYSFQTVNCCLIYDLIRVFIGSFTPLDIELLLALLSSSGQQLRRDDPAALKEIILLIQNKTAVPTTDCPQSRIDFMLDMIYDLKNNKQRLTQTMTGHMESTRNWLRQVNPGAVQHQLRVTWSDLVNCDKSGRWWLTGSAWKGGSTFIPGGQSTHDRVQVCFPQEFIAGDQWLIGRLFRR
;
A
#
# COMPACT_ATOMS: atom_id res chain seq x y z
N SER A 1 14.00 11.42 6.83
CA SER A 1 12.63 11.96 6.92
C SER A 1 11.79 11.15 7.89
N ILE A 2 11.46 11.79 9.01
CA ILE A 2 10.66 11.27 10.14
C ILE A 2 9.32 10.75 9.58
N VAL A 3 8.93 9.54 9.98
CA VAL A 3 7.59 9.03 9.68
C VAL A 3 6.61 9.86 10.50
N ASN A 4 5.71 10.60 9.85
CA ASN A 4 4.77 11.49 10.51
C ASN A 4 3.81 10.68 11.41
N PRO A 5 3.77 10.89 12.74
CA PRO A 5 2.83 10.18 13.62
C PRO A 5 1.37 10.34 13.19
N LEU A 6 1.04 11.49 12.59
CA LEU A 6 -0.27 11.74 11.98
C LEU A 6 -0.59 10.74 10.86
N ALA A 7 0.38 10.38 10.02
CA ALA A 7 0.17 9.40 8.95
C ALA A 7 -0.13 8.00 9.52
N ILE A 8 0.45 7.64 10.66
CA ILE A 8 0.19 6.37 11.35
C ILE A 8 -1.24 6.37 11.89
N SER A 9 -1.65 7.42 12.62
CA SER A 9 -3.00 7.53 13.17
C SER A 9 -4.08 7.57 12.08
N LEU A 10 -3.82 8.27 10.96
CA LEU A 10 -4.74 8.30 9.83
C LEU A 10 -4.87 6.93 9.14
N ALA A 11 -3.76 6.21 8.94
CA ALA A 11 -3.81 4.86 8.39
C ALA A 11 -4.56 3.89 9.34
N ALA A 12 -4.42 4.06 10.65
CA ALA A 12 -5.18 3.31 11.65
C ALA A 12 -6.68 3.60 11.59
N LEU A 13 -7.05 4.87 11.43
CA LEU A 13 -8.45 5.27 11.26
C LEU A 13 -9.06 4.64 10.00
N VAL A 14 -8.34 4.69 8.87
CA VAL A 14 -8.79 4.06 7.62
C VAL A 14 -8.98 2.55 7.79
N SER A 15 -8.04 1.87 8.46
CA SER A 15 -8.16 0.44 8.78
C SER A 15 -9.42 0.12 9.58
N CYS A 16 -9.71 0.92 10.61
CA CYS A 16 -10.90 0.77 11.44
C CYS A 16 -12.19 0.99 10.63
N LEU A 17 -12.26 2.09 9.85
CA LEU A 17 -13.42 2.39 9.00
C LEU A 17 -13.68 1.26 7.99
N ASN A 18 -12.63 0.74 7.36
CA ASN A 18 -12.73 -0.33 6.39
C ASN A 18 -13.29 -1.64 7.00
N SER A 19 -12.94 -1.95 8.24
CA SER A 19 -13.50 -3.12 8.94
C SER A 19 -14.94 -2.94 9.43
N GLN A 20 -15.34 -1.70 9.75
CA GLN A 20 -16.65 -1.43 10.36
C GLN A 20 -17.73 -1.14 9.31
N LEU A 21 -17.37 -0.42 8.26
CA LEU A 21 -18.29 0.09 7.24
C LEU A 21 -18.17 -0.66 5.91
N GLY A 22 -17.25 -1.61 5.82
CA GLY A 22 -17.03 -2.46 4.64
C GLY A 22 -15.91 -1.99 3.72
N LEU A 23 -15.60 -2.85 2.74
CA LEU A 23 -14.46 -2.72 1.82
C LEU A 23 -14.53 -1.47 0.91
N GLU A 24 -15.72 -0.89 0.74
CA GLU A 24 -15.94 0.24 -0.16
C GLU A 24 -15.15 1.47 0.25
N ILE A 25 -15.04 1.74 1.56
CA ILE A 25 -14.32 2.90 2.07
C ILE A 25 -12.82 2.74 1.85
N GLY A 26 -12.27 1.57 2.21
CA GLY A 26 -10.87 1.28 1.97
C GLY A 26 -10.54 1.34 0.48
N ALA A 27 -11.45 0.90 -0.38
CA ALA A 27 -11.23 0.84 -1.82
C ALA A 27 -11.27 2.22 -2.47
N SER A 28 -12.30 3.01 -2.17
CA SER A 28 -12.40 4.42 -2.60
C SER A 28 -11.22 5.26 -2.11
N PHE A 29 -10.76 4.99 -0.87
CA PHE A 29 -9.57 5.64 -0.35
C PHE A 29 -8.31 5.22 -1.13
N CYS A 30 -8.10 3.92 -1.38
CA CYS A 30 -6.95 3.40 -2.12
C CYS A 30 -6.94 3.88 -3.59
N GLU A 31 -8.11 4.00 -4.23
CA GLU A 31 -8.27 4.61 -5.57
C GLU A 31 -7.75 6.05 -5.58
N ARG A 32 -8.23 6.88 -4.65
CA ARG A 32 -7.80 8.29 -4.53
C ARG A 32 -6.32 8.41 -4.18
N LEU A 33 -5.81 7.49 -3.36
CA LEU A 33 -4.40 7.43 -2.99
C LEU A 33 -3.53 7.07 -4.21
N ALA A 34 -3.93 6.08 -5.00
CA ALA A 34 -3.24 5.69 -6.24
C ALA A 34 -3.25 6.83 -7.27
N GLY A 35 -4.38 7.51 -7.46
CA GLY A 35 -4.45 8.68 -8.34
C GLY A 35 -3.57 9.84 -7.87
N SER A 36 -3.47 10.06 -6.56
CA SER A 36 -2.57 11.07 -5.99
C SER A 36 -1.10 10.68 -6.18
N PHE A 37 -0.78 9.40 -5.99
CA PHE A 37 0.54 8.85 -6.26
C PHE A 37 0.95 9.06 -7.72
N GLN A 38 0.08 8.77 -8.69
CA GLN A 38 0.40 8.97 -10.11
C GLN A 38 0.70 10.43 -10.45
N ARG A 39 -0.09 11.37 -9.90
CA ARG A 39 0.16 12.81 -10.10
C ARG A 39 1.51 13.24 -9.52
N CYS A 40 1.86 12.76 -8.33
CA CYS A 40 3.15 13.05 -7.71
C CYS A 40 4.31 12.37 -8.44
N TYR A 41 4.10 11.16 -8.98
CA TYR A 41 5.08 10.41 -9.75
C TYR A 41 5.40 11.12 -11.07
N SER A 42 4.39 11.67 -11.76
CA SER A 42 4.61 12.47 -12.98
C SER A 42 5.11 13.90 -12.70
N GLY A 43 4.74 14.49 -11.56
CA GLY A 43 5.11 15.85 -11.18
C GLY A 43 6.44 16.00 -10.42
N SER A 44 7.15 14.89 -10.19
CA SER A 44 8.44 14.84 -9.47
C SER A 44 8.45 15.45 -8.06
N ASP A 45 7.30 15.46 -7.36
CA ASP A 45 7.24 15.83 -5.94
C ASP A 45 7.70 14.64 -5.08
N GLN A 46 9.03 14.51 -4.94
CA GLN A 46 9.68 13.40 -4.25
C GLN A 46 9.24 13.28 -2.79
N GLY A 47 9.04 14.42 -2.11
CA GLY A 47 8.65 14.46 -0.71
C GLY A 47 7.23 13.93 -0.48
N ALA A 48 6.27 14.42 -1.28
CA ALA A 48 4.91 13.93 -1.24
C ALA A 48 4.82 12.43 -1.61
N LEU A 49 5.55 12.03 -2.67
CA LEU A 49 5.56 10.64 -3.13
C LEU A 49 6.09 9.67 -2.07
N LEU A 50 7.21 10.03 -1.41
CA LEU A 50 7.78 9.23 -0.33
C LEU A 50 6.81 9.11 0.86
N ASN A 51 6.08 10.19 1.18
CA ASN A 51 5.07 10.17 2.23
C ASN A 51 3.88 9.28 1.87
N LEU A 52 3.43 9.30 0.61
CA LEU A 52 2.36 8.41 0.12
C LEU A 52 2.78 6.94 0.18
N VAL A 53 4.01 6.62 -0.22
CA VAL A 53 4.56 5.25 -0.13
C VAL A 53 4.65 4.77 1.31
N LYS A 54 5.11 5.62 2.24
CA LYS A 54 5.10 5.32 3.67
C LYS A 54 3.68 5.14 4.21
N PHE A 55 2.72 5.91 3.71
CA PHE A 55 1.32 5.76 4.08
C PHE A 55 0.77 4.40 3.62
N LEU A 56 1.05 3.99 2.38
CA LEU A 56 0.73 2.66 1.85
C LEU A 56 1.35 1.53 2.69
N ALA A 57 2.61 1.68 3.09
CA ALA A 57 3.27 0.73 3.98
C ALA A 57 2.55 0.62 5.33
N ASN A 58 2.10 1.75 5.91
CA ASN A 58 1.33 1.74 7.15
C ASN A 58 -0.03 1.04 6.98
N LEU A 59 -0.74 1.27 5.86
CA LEU A 59 -2.01 0.58 5.56
C LEU A 59 -1.83 -0.94 5.47
N TYR A 60 -0.73 -1.40 4.88
CA TYR A 60 -0.35 -2.82 4.85
C TYR A 60 -0.03 -3.36 6.25
N SER A 61 0.70 -2.59 7.07
CA SER A 61 0.98 -2.98 8.46
C SER A 61 -0.27 -3.09 9.34
N PHE A 62 -1.32 -2.35 9.01
CA PHE A 62 -2.63 -2.45 9.65
C PHE A 62 -3.60 -3.40 8.94
N GLN A 63 -3.12 -4.23 8.01
CA GLN A 63 -3.91 -5.25 7.31
C GLN A 63 -5.11 -4.68 6.52
N THR A 64 -5.06 -3.39 6.17
CA THR A 64 -6.09 -2.77 5.30
C THR A 64 -5.89 -3.22 3.86
N VAL A 65 -4.63 -3.36 3.45
CA VAL A 65 -4.21 -3.72 2.11
C VAL A 65 -3.44 -5.04 2.16
N ASN A 66 -3.56 -5.87 1.13
CA ASN A 66 -2.83 -7.13 1.00
C ASN A 66 -1.39 -6.96 0.47
N CYS A 67 -0.50 -7.89 0.85
CA CYS A 67 0.89 -7.90 0.39
C CYS A 67 1.02 -7.88 -1.13
N CYS A 68 0.05 -8.43 -1.90
CA CYS A 68 0.03 -8.36 -3.36
C CYS A 68 0.22 -6.94 -3.89
N LEU A 69 -0.45 -5.93 -3.30
CA LEU A 69 -0.33 -4.55 -3.76
C LEU A 69 1.08 -4.00 -3.56
N ILE A 70 1.71 -4.35 -2.42
CA ILE A 70 3.06 -3.91 -2.10
C ILE A 70 4.07 -4.55 -3.04
N TYR A 71 3.92 -5.84 -3.37
CA TYR A 71 4.76 -6.50 -4.36
C TYR A 71 4.62 -5.89 -5.76
N ASP A 72 3.40 -5.51 -6.17
CA ASP A 72 3.19 -4.85 -7.46
C ASP A 72 3.87 -3.48 -7.53
N LEU A 73 3.77 -2.68 -6.46
CA LEU A 73 4.48 -1.40 -6.36
C LEU A 73 5.99 -1.58 -6.43
N ILE A 74 6.53 -2.58 -5.72
CA ILE A 74 7.94 -2.94 -5.79
C ILE A 74 8.34 -3.29 -7.24
N ARG A 75 7.53 -4.06 -7.97
CA ARG A 75 7.78 -4.40 -9.39
C ARG A 75 7.78 -3.16 -10.28
N VAL A 76 6.88 -2.20 -10.04
CA VAL A 76 6.86 -0.91 -10.76
C VAL A 76 8.19 -0.18 -10.58
N PHE A 77 8.69 -0.08 -9.34
CA PHE A 77 9.96 0.59 -9.04
C PHE A 77 11.18 -0.12 -9.61
N ILE A 78 11.18 -1.46 -9.63
CA ILE A 78 12.25 -2.25 -10.26
C ILE A 78 12.26 -2.07 -11.79
N GLY A 79 11.09 -1.84 -12.40
CA GLY A 79 10.95 -1.63 -13.84
C GLY A 79 11.73 -0.41 -14.34
N SER A 80 11.43 0.75 -13.76
CA SER A 80 12.02 2.05 -14.12
C SER A 80 13.41 2.28 -13.51
N PHE A 81 13.62 1.84 -12.26
CA PHE A 81 14.91 1.86 -11.56
C PHE A 81 15.63 3.22 -11.58
N THR A 82 14.88 4.31 -11.44
CA THR A 82 15.43 5.68 -11.33
C THR A 82 15.97 5.95 -9.92
N PRO A 83 16.77 7.02 -9.70
CA PRO A 83 17.25 7.38 -8.36
C PRO A 83 16.12 7.58 -7.34
N LEU A 84 14.95 8.05 -7.81
CA LEU A 84 13.75 8.19 -6.99
C LEU A 84 13.16 6.82 -6.63
N ASP A 85 13.06 5.91 -7.59
CA ASP A 85 12.51 4.56 -7.36
C ASP A 85 13.33 3.79 -6.31
N ILE A 86 14.66 3.95 -6.32
CA ILE A 86 15.54 3.33 -5.31
C ILE A 86 15.21 3.86 -3.90
N GLU A 87 14.97 5.17 -3.75
CA GLU A 87 14.57 5.74 -2.45
C GLU A 87 13.22 5.20 -1.97
N LEU A 88 12.24 5.08 -2.89
CA LEU A 88 10.91 4.55 -2.57
C LEU A 88 10.98 3.05 -2.22
N LEU A 89 11.80 2.30 -2.94
CA LEU A 89 12.02 0.87 -2.71
C LEU A 89 12.66 0.63 -1.34
N LEU A 90 13.71 1.40 -1.01
CA LEU A 90 14.33 1.38 0.32
C LEU A 90 13.32 1.69 1.42
N ALA A 91 12.45 2.68 1.22
CA ALA A 91 11.43 3.04 2.20
C ALA A 91 10.40 1.92 2.43
N LEU A 92 9.94 1.25 1.36
CA LEU A 92 9.05 0.09 1.46
C LEU A 92 9.72 -1.10 2.13
N LEU A 93 10.92 -1.48 1.69
CA LEU A 93 11.63 -2.64 2.22
C LEU A 93 12.00 -2.45 3.70
N SER A 94 12.37 -1.23 4.11
CA SER A 94 12.65 -0.89 5.51
C SER A 94 11.44 -1.05 6.42
N SER A 95 10.26 -0.64 5.94
CA SER A 95 9.04 -0.58 6.76
C SER A 95 8.27 -1.90 6.74
N SER A 96 8.17 -2.53 5.58
CA SER A 96 7.29 -3.67 5.32
C SER A 96 8.04 -4.98 5.03
N GLY A 97 9.36 -4.96 4.83
CA GLY A 97 10.11 -6.12 4.34
C GLY A 97 10.00 -7.37 5.23
N GLN A 98 9.99 -7.20 6.56
CA GLN A 98 9.81 -8.33 7.48
C GLN A 98 8.38 -8.88 7.47
N GLN A 99 7.39 -8.02 7.27
CA GLN A 99 5.99 -8.43 7.14
C GLN A 99 5.77 -9.17 5.83
N LEU A 100 6.33 -8.68 4.72
CA LEU A 100 6.32 -9.36 3.42
C LEU A 100 6.90 -10.77 3.51
N ARG A 101 8.02 -10.95 4.22
CA ARG A 101 8.62 -12.28 4.44
C ARG A 101 7.69 -13.25 5.18
N ARG A 102 6.93 -12.75 6.15
CA ARG A 102 5.99 -13.58 6.93
C ARG A 102 4.77 -13.95 6.11
N ASP A 103 4.28 -13.03 5.29
CA ASP A 103 3.07 -13.22 4.50
C ASP A 103 3.32 -14.06 3.24
N ASP A 104 4.42 -13.81 2.51
CA ASP A 104 4.81 -14.58 1.32
C ASP A 104 6.35 -14.63 1.12
N PRO A 105 7.02 -15.66 1.67
CA PRO A 105 8.47 -15.82 1.49
C PRO A 105 8.86 -16.19 0.04
N ALA A 106 7.94 -16.77 -0.76
CA ALA A 106 8.23 -17.16 -2.14
C ALA A 106 8.25 -15.94 -3.06
N ALA A 107 7.22 -15.08 -3.01
CA ALA A 107 7.20 -13.83 -3.75
C ALA A 107 8.35 -12.90 -3.35
N LEU A 108 8.72 -12.87 -2.06
CA LEU A 108 9.87 -12.08 -1.63
C LEU A 108 11.18 -12.57 -2.28
N LYS A 109 11.38 -13.89 -2.41
CA LYS A 109 12.56 -14.45 -3.09
C LYS A 109 12.61 -14.03 -4.56
N GLU A 110 11.49 -14.04 -5.27
CA GLU A 110 11.41 -13.58 -6.66
C GLU A 110 11.78 -12.10 -6.80
N ILE A 111 11.22 -11.24 -5.94
CA ILE A 111 11.58 -9.81 -5.91
C ILE A 111 13.06 -9.61 -5.66
N ILE A 112 13.65 -10.33 -4.69
CA ILE A 112 15.08 -10.22 -4.39
C ILE A 112 15.92 -10.56 -5.62
N LEU A 113 15.57 -11.61 -6.36
CA LEU A 113 16.26 -11.99 -7.60
C LEU A 113 16.10 -10.91 -8.68
N LEU A 114 14.91 -10.32 -8.83
CA LEU A 114 14.67 -9.23 -9.78
C LEU A 114 15.53 -8.00 -9.47
N ILE A 115 15.65 -7.63 -8.19
CA ILE A 115 16.49 -6.50 -7.78
C ILE A 115 17.96 -6.82 -8.06
N GLN A 116 18.44 -8.00 -7.68
CA GLN A 116 19.83 -8.42 -7.93
C GLN A 116 20.19 -8.38 -9.42
N ASN A 117 19.31 -8.90 -10.27
CA ASN A 117 19.50 -8.87 -11.72
C ASN A 117 19.54 -7.43 -12.27
N LYS A 118 18.69 -6.54 -11.74
CA LYS A 118 18.66 -5.13 -12.15
C LYS A 118 19.92 -4.38 -11.70
N THR A 119 20.44 -4.68 -10.51
CA THR A 119 21.68 -4.08 -9.98
C THR A 119 22.97 -4.64 -10.59
N ALA A 120 22.92 -5.82 -11.21
CA ALA A 120 24.08 -6.40 -11.88
C ALA A 120 24.45 -5.63 -13.16
N VAL A 121 23.50 -4.89 -13.74
CA VAL A 121 23.75 -3.99 -14.85
C VAL A 121 24.15 -2.61 -14.28
N PRO A 122 25.37 -2.13 -14.52
CA PRO A 122 25.80 -0.84 -14.01
C PRO A 122 24.99 0.28 -14.68
N THR A 123 24.21 1.01 -13.88
CA THR A 123 23.48 2.21 -14.30
C THR A 123 24.30 3.45 -13.97
N THR A 124 24.55 4.31 -14.96
CA THR A 124 25.31 5.57 -14.80
C THR A 124 24.59 6.64 -13.97
N ASP A 125 23.27 6.50 -13.84
CA ASP A 125 22.41 7.58 -13.34
C ASP A 125 22.17 7.51 -11.82
N CYS A 126 22.54 6.40 -11.19
CA CYS A 126 22.28 6.14 -9.77
C CYS A 126 23.58 6.06 -8.95
N PRO A 127 23.66 6.77 -7.81
CA PRO A 127 24.83 6.70 -6.95
C PRO A 127 24.98 5.29 -6.35
N GLN A 128 26.14 4.68 -6.57
CA GLN A 128 26.47 3.31 -6.15
C GLN A 128 26.20 3.07 -4.66
N SER A 129 26.47 4.06 -3.79
CA SER A 129 26.24 3.96 -2.34
C SER A 129 24.79 3.66 -1.94
N ARG A 130 23.80 4.13 -2.72
CA ARG A 130 22.38 3.84 -2.46
C ARG A 130 22.02 2.42 -2.89
N ILE A 131 22.61 1.97 -3.99
CA ILE A 131 22.45 0.59 -4.49
C ILE A 131 23.07 -0.38 -3.48
N ASP A 132 24.27 -0.08 -3.00
CA ASP A 132 24.96 -0.89 -1.99
C ASP A 132 24.14 -0.97 -0.69
N PHE A 133 23.59 0.16 -0.23
CA PHE A 133 22.71 0.17 0.94
C PHE A 133 21.43 -0.66 0.74
N MET A 134 20.87 -0.66 -0.48
CA MET A 134 19.72 -1.50 -0.83
C MET A 134 20.08 -2.98 -0.85
N LEU A 135 21.25 -3.34 -1.39
CA LEU A 135 21.76 -4.71 -1.37
C LEU A 135 22.02 -5.20 0.06
N ASP A 136 22.57 -4.34 0.92
CA ASP A 136 22.72 -4.61 2.35
C ASP A 136 21.36 -4.86 3.03
N MET A 137 20.35 -4.03 2.71
CA MET A 137 19.00 -4.21 3.25
C MET A 137 18.38 -5.53 2.79
N ILE A 138 18.56 -5.91 1.52
CA ILE A 138 18.11 -7.19 0.98
C ILE A 138 18.83 -8.35 1.65
N TYR A 139 20.14 -8.22 1.88
CA TYR A 139 20.93 -9.21 2.61
C TYR A 139 20.42 -9.40 4.03
N ASP A 140 20.12 -8.30 4.72
CA ASP A 140 19.54 -8.33 6.07
C ASP A 140 18.14 -8.95 6.08
N LEU A 141 17.28 -8.62 5.10
CA LEU A 141 15.96 -9.24 4.93
C LEU A 141 16.05 -10.75 4.68
N LYS A 142 16.96 -11.17 3.80
CA LYS A 142 17.23 -12.59 3.50
C LYS A 142 17.71 -13.34 4.75
N ASN A 143 18.58 -12.73 5.54
CA ASN A 143 19.14 -13.32 6.76
C ASN A 143 18.31 -13.09 8.01
N ASN A 144 17.10 -12.53 7.88
CA ASN A 144 16.21 -12.25 9.00
C ASN A 144 16.85 -11.35 10.09
N LYS A 145 17.78 -10.49 9.71
CA LYS A 145 18.37 -9.51 10.61
C LYS A 145 17.43 -8.32 10.73
N GLN A 146 16.86 -8.11 11.91
CA GLN A 146 16.11 -6.89 12.19
C GLN A 146 17.09 -5.75 12.38
N ARG A 147 17.26 -4.87 11.38
CA ARG A 147 17.75 -3.51 11.63
C ARG A 147 16.64 -2.75 12.34
N LEU A 148 16.64 -2.91 13.65
CA LEU A 148 15.68 -2.31 14.56
C LEU A 148 15.88 -0.80 14.52
N THR A 149 15.06 -0.09 13.74
CA THR A 149 14.99 1.38 13.81
C THR A 149 14.22 1.74 15.09
N GLN A 150 14.90 1.62 16.23
CA GLN A 150 14.33 1.46 17.59
C GLN A 150 13.43 2.60 18.10
N THR A 151 13.52 3.81 17.55
CA THR A 151 12.98 4.98 18.25
C THR A 151 11.51 5.32 17.90
N MET A 152 11.01 4.87 16.75
CA MET A 152 9.65 5.20 16.24
C MET A 152 8.76 3.97 16.01
N THR A 153 9.28 2.76 16.23
CA THR A 153 8.50 1.52 16.25
C THR A 153 7.48 1.50 17.39
N GLY A 154 7.74 2.19 18.51
CA GLY A 154 6.87 2.16 19.67
C GLY A 154 5.45 2.69 19.41
N HIS A 155 5.32 3.84 18.72
CA HIS A 155 3.99 4.39 18.41
C HIS A 155 3.26 3.53 17.38
N MET A 156 3.95 3.10 16.33
CA MET A 156 3.39 2.19 15.32
C MET A 156 2.91 0.87 15.95
N GLU A 157 3.73 0.28 16.82
CA GLU A 157 3.46 -0.99 17.48
C GLU A 157 2.35 -0.87 18.53
N SER A 158 2.31 0.23 19.29
CA SER A 158 1.21 0.53 20.22
C SER A 158 -0.11 0.69 19.47
N THR A 159 -0.13 1.48 18.39
CA THR A 159 -1.31 1.66 17.55
C THR A 159 -1.74 0.36 16.89
N ARG A 160 -0.80 -0.46 16.40
CA ARG A 160 -1.09 -1.79 15.84
C ARG A 160 -1.70 -2.72 16.89
N ASN A 161 -1.17 -2.72 18.11
CA ASN A 161 -1.67 -3.57 19.19
C ASN A 161 -3.06 -3.13 19.65
N TRP A 162 -3.29 -1.82 19.74
CA TRP A 162 -4.61 -1.26 20.01
C TRP A 162 -5.62 -1.61 18.90
N LEU A 163 -5.23 -1.45 17.63
CA LEU A 163 -6.06 -1.84 16.48
C LEU A 163 -6.43 -3.32 16.51
N ARG A 164 -5.51 -4.21 16.90
CA ARG A 164 -5.83 -5.65 17.03
C ARG A 164 -6.90 -5.93 18.08
N GLN A 165 -7.00 -5.11 19.12
CA GLN A 165 -8.03 -5.24 20.15
C GLN A 165 -9.38 -4.70 19.66
N VAL A 166 -9.37 -3.55 18.97
CA VAL A 166 -10.59 -2.86 18.51
C VAL A 166 -11.13 -3.44 17.20
N ASN A 167 -10.27 -4.07 16.41
CA ASN A 167 -10.56 -4.59 15.08
C ASN A 167 -10.03 -6.03 14.90
N PRO A 168 -10.62 -7.02 15.59
CA PRO A 168 -10.20 -8.42 15.47
C PRO A 168 -10.45 -9.00 14.06
N GLY A 169 -11.34 -8.39 13.28
CA GLY A 169 -11.72 -8.80 11.92
C GLY A 169 -10.91 -8.14 10.79
N ALA A 170 -9.86 -7.37 11.10
CA ALA A 170 -9.11 -6.59 10.11
C ALA A 170 -8.62 -7.42 8.90
N VAL A 171 -8.15 -8.65 9.17
CA VAL A 171 -7.62 -9.55 8.13
C VAL A 171 -8.71 -10.02 7.16
N GLN A 172 -9.95 -10.20 7.63
CA GLN A 172 -11.08 -10.59 6.76
C GLN A 172 -11.51 -9.46 5.83
N HIS A 173 -11.32 -8.22 6.26
CA HIS A 173 -11.65 -7.01 5.50
C HIS A 173 -10.43 -6.46 4.74
N GLN A 174 -9.40 -7.26 4.52
CA GLN A 174 -8.22 -6.82 3.79
C GLN A 174 -8.52 -6.66 2.30
N LEU A 175 -8.16 -5.52 1.72
CA LEU A 175 -8.26 -5.27 0.30
C LEU A 175 -7.23 -6.09 -0.47
N ARG A 176 -7.72 -7.03 -1.26
CA ARG A 176 -6.94 -7.80 -2.23
C ARG A 176 -7.11 -7.18 -3.61
N VAL A 177 -6.23 -6.23 -3.93
CA VAL A 177 -6.25 -5.48 -5.19
C VAL A 177 -4.84 -5.36 -5.75
N THR A 178 -4.73 -5.38 -7.07
CA THR A 178 -3.44 -5.15 -7.76
C THR A 178 -3.22 -3.66 -8.01
N TRP A 179 -1.96 -3.26 -8.20
CA TRP A 179 -1.67 -1.85 -8.52
C TRP A 179 -2.33 -1.41 -9.83
N SER A 180 -2.34 -2.31 -10.82
CA SER A 180 -3.00 -2.09 -12.12
C SER A 180 -4.51 -1.86 -11.99
N ASP A 181 -5.17 -2.57 -11.08
CA ASP A 181 -6.61 -2.43 -10.86
C ASP A 181 -6.96 -1.11 -10.18
N LEU A 182 -6.13 -0.64 -9.24
CA LEU A 182 -6.31 0.68 -8.61
C LEU A 182 -6.15 1.81 -9.61
N VAL A 183 -5.14 1.72 -10.48
CA VAL A 183 -4.86 2.74 -11.50
C VAL A 183 -5.92 2.78 -12.58
N ASN A 184 -6.45 1.62 -12.99
CA ASN A 184 -7.41 1.52 -14.08
C ASN A 184 -8.86 1.38 -13.62
N CYS A 185 -9.18 1.73 -12.37
CA CYS A 185 -10.53 1.60 -11.80
C CYS A 185 -11.64 2.24 -12.66
N ASP A 186 -11.38 3.40 -13.27
CA ASP A 186 -12.31 4.08 -14.18
C ASP A 186 -12.64 3.27 -15.43
N LYS A 187 -11.69 2.46 -15.91
CA LYS A 187 -11.81 1.65 -17.13
C LYS A 187 -12.28 0.22 -16.86
N SER A 188 -11.77 -0.38 -15.79
CA SER A 188 -12.01 -1.78 -15.42
C SER A 188 -13.32 -1.96 -14.66
N GLY A 189 -13.90 -0.87 -14.16
CA GLY A 189 -15.02 -0.87 -13.22
C GLY A 189 -14.53 -0.96 -11.78
N ARG A 190 -15.31 -0.40 -10.86
CA ARG A 190 -15.02 -0.42 -9.42
C ARG A 190 -15.42 -1.76 -8.83
N TRP A 191 -14.44 -2.61 -8.55
CA TRP A 191 -14.63 -3.99 -8.07
C TRP A 191 -15.32 -4.09 -6.70
N TRP A 192 -15.35 -3.01 -5.93
CA TRP A 192 -15.99 -2.95 -4.62
C TRP A 192 -17.44 -2.47 -4.64
N LEU A 193 -17.94 -1.94 -5.76
CA LEU A 193 -19.33 -1.49 -5.88
C LEU A 193 -20.20 -2.64 -6.37
N THR A 194 -21.07 -3.15 -5.49
CA THR A 194 -22.07 -4.17 -5.85
C THR A 194 -23.00 -3.65 -6.95
N GLY A 195 -22.97 -4.28 -8.13
CA GLY A 195 -23.75 -3.88 -9.31
C GLY A 195 -22.95 -3.24 -10.46
N SER A 196 -21.64 -3.01 -10.29
CA SER A 196 -20.76 -2.55 -11.36
C SER A 196 -20.25 -3.74 -12.19
N ALA A 197 -20.33 -3.67 -13.52
CA ALA A 197 -19.77 -4.68 -14.41
C ALA A 197 -18.23 -4.61 -14.39
N TRP A 198 -17.59 -5.24 -13.40
CA TRP A 198 -16.14 -5.37 -13.34
C TRP A 198 -15.67 -6.40 -14.37
N LYS A 199 -14.71 -6.02 -15.23
CA LYS A 199 -14.19 -6.84 -16.34
C LYS A 199 -12.85 -7.52 -16.03
N GLY A 200 -12.32 -7.37 -14.81
CA GLY A 200 -11.05 -7.98 -14.37
C GLY A 200 -11.24 -9.41 -13.84
N GLY A 201 -10.32 -10.32 -14.16
CA GLY A 201 -10.45 -11.74 -13.90
C GLY A 201 -10.29 -12.16 -12.42
N SER A 202 -11.13 -13.12 -12.03
CA SER A 202 -11.06 -14.03 -10.86
C SER A 202 -10.84 -13.40 -9.47
N THR A 203 -11.92 -12.91 -8.86
CA THR A 203 -12.03 -12.86 -7.40
C THR A 203 -12.27 -14.27 -6.88
N PHE A 204 -11.32 -14.84 -6.15
CA PHE A 204 -11.62 -15.93 -5.22
C PHE A 204 -12.38 -15.34 -4.04
N ILE A 205 -13.70 -15.52 -4.01
CA ILE A 205 -14.56 -15.23 -2.85
C ILE A 205 -14.52 -16.48 -1.97
N PRO A 206 -13.90 -16.47 -0.78
CA PRO A 206 -14.07 -17.57 0.16
C PRO A 206 -15.42 -17.40 0.85
N GLY A 207 -16.35 -18.31 0.56
CA GLY A 207 -17.66 -18.36 1.23
C GLY A 207 -18.82 -18.02 0.31
N GLY A 208 -19.04 -18.84 -0.72
CA GLY A 208 -20.33 -18.89 -1.39
C GLY A 208 -21.34 -19.61 -0.50
N GLN A 209 -22.23 -18.86 0.15
CA GLN A 209 -23.62 -19.28 0.29
C GLN A 209 -24.51 -18.07 -0.02
N SER A 210 -25.25 -18.23 -1.11
CA SER A 210 -26.35 -17.40 -1.54
C SER A 210 -27.50 -17.48 -0.54
N THR A 211 -27.85 -16.37 0.09
CA THR A 211 -29.24 -16.13 0.51
C THR A 211 -29.58 -14.66 0.28
N HIS A 212 -30.52 -14.49 -0.64
CA HIS A 212 -31.43 -13.37 -0.77
C HIS A 212 -31.72 -12.68 0.59
N ASP A 213 -31.37 -11.40 0.71
CA ASP A 213 -32.31 -10.39 1.20
C ASP A 213 -31.84 -8.98 0.85
N ARG A 214 -32.70 -8.29 0.09
CA ARG A 214 -32.51 -6.90 -0.34
C ARG A 214 -32.75 -5.99 0.86
N VAL A 215 -31.72 -5.28 1.29
CA VAL A 215 -31.91 -3.95 1.88
C VAL A 215 -31.27 -2.95 0.94
N GLN A 216 -32.10 -2.36 0.07
CA GLN A 216 -31.73 -1.18 -0.70
C GLN A 216 -31.61 0.00 0.27
N VAL A 217 -30.39 0.38 0.61
CA VAL A 217 -30.14 1.70 1.19
C VAL A 217 -29.91 2.66 0.03
N CYS A 218 -30.97 3.33 -0.40
CA CYS A 218 -30.91 4.34 -1.45
C CYS A 218 -30.39 5.64 -0.83
N PHE A 219 -29.11 5.97 -1.02
CA PHE A 219 -28.61 7.31 -0.70
C PHE A 219 -28.76 8.23 -1.91
N PRO A 220 -29.24 9.48 -1.73
CA PRO A 220 -29.45 10.42 -2.81
C PRO A 220 -28.14 10.84 -3.48
N GLN A 221 -28.21 10.98 -4.79
CA GLN A 221 -27.10 11.02 -5.74
C GLN A 221 -26.37 12.38 -5.81
N GLU A 222 -26.44 13.20 -4.76
CA GLU A 222 -25.98 14.60 -4.80
C GLU A 222 -24.58 14.83 -4.20
N PHE A 223 -23.89 13.82 -3.69
CA PHE A 223 -22.58 13.98 -3.05
C PHE A 223 -21.36 13.79 -3.99
N ILE A 224 -21.55 13.79 -5.31
CA ILE A 224 -20.47 13.53 -6.30
C ILE A 224 -19.76 14.82 -6.77
N ALA A 225 -20.28 16.01 -6.46
CA ALA A 225 -19.71 17.26 -6.96
C ALA A 225 -19.36 18.26 -5.84
N GLY A 226 -18.18 18.09 -5.24
CA GLY A 226 -17.60 19.10 -4.36
C GLY A 226 -16.88 18.48 -3.18
N ASP A 227 -15.55 18.36 -3.30
CA ASP A 227 -14.56 18.41 -2.20
C ASP A 227 -13.29 17.62 -2.55
N GLN A 228 -12.71 17.94 -3.72
CA GLN A 228 -11.37 17.50 -4.12
C GLN A 228 -10.24 18.25 -3.37
N TRP A 229 -10.55 19.10 -2.40
CA TRP A 229 -9.60 20.10 -1.88
C TRP A 229 -8.97 19.79 -0.52
N LEU A 230 -9.54 18.86 0.26
CA LEU A 230 -9.13 18.66 1.66
C LEU A 230 -7.98 17.67 1.85
N ILE A 231 -7.85 16.65 1.01
CA ILE A 231 -6.82 15.60 1.19
C ILE A 231 -5.44 16.10 0.76
N GLY A 232 -5.36 16.98 -0.25
CA GLY A 232 -4.10 17.57 -0.72
C GLY A 232 -3.42 18.51 0.28
N ARG A 233 -4.17 19.04 1.26
CA ARG A 233 -3.62 19.89 2.33
C ARG A 233 -3.07 19.10 3.51
N LEU A 234 -3.54 17.87 3.73
CA LEU A 234 -3.12 17.04 4.87
C LEU A 234 -1.68 16.51 4.75
N PHE A 235 -1.13 16.47 3.54
CA PHE A 235 0.23 15.95 3.28
C PHE A 235 1.24 17.02 2.89
N ARG A 236 0.86 18.31 2.93
CA ARG A 236 1.73 19.44 2.62
C ARG A 236 2.11 20.19 3.91
N ARG A 237 2.92 19.56 4.75
CA ARG A 237 3.78 20.20 5.77
C ARG A 237 4.85 19.24 6.27
#